data_AF-A0A9D1U5M7-F1
#
_entry.id   AF-A0A9D1U5M7-F1
#
_cell.length_a   1.000
_cell.length_b   1.000
_cell.length_c   1.000
_cell.angle_alpha   90.00
_cell.angle_beta   90.00
_cell.angle_gamma   90.00
#
_symmetry.space_group_name_H-M   'P 1'
#
loop_
_entity.id
_entity.type
_entity.pdbx_description
1 polymer ?
#
loop_
_entity_poly.entity_id
_entity_poly.type
_entity_poly.pdbx_seq_one_letter_code
_entity_poly.pdbx_strand_id
1 'polypeptide(L)'
;VARGLPLHLPQISYYQVSMTVYAFAVVLGIAVVGYRQIIHNGKTVAVIHWFATYAYRAFLSHVFWLQLIWLALAGLPLTGRLVLSWPLTWGVSFATAYLFHRLWSAVKRQIKKG
;
A
#
# COMPACT_ATOMS: atom_id res chain seq x y z
N VAL A 1 18.62 -10.86 31.94
CA VAL A 1 18.60 -9.38 31.76
C VAL A 1 19.93 -8.99 31.13
N ALA A 2 19.94 -8.60 29.85
CA ALA A 2 21.04 -7.89 29.18
C ALA A 2 20.60 -7.58 27.72
N ARG A 3 19.96 -6.45 27.48
CA ARG A 3 19.77 -5.88 26.13
C ARG A 3 20.11 -4.40 26.18
N GLY A 4 21.39 -4.13 26.38
CA GLY A 4 21.95 -2.79 26.55
C GLY A 4 23.40 -2.76 26.11
N LEU A 5 23.69 -3.22 24.89
CA LEU A 5 24.96 -2.93 24.21
C LEU A 5 24.84 -1.55 23.53
N PRO A 6 25.93 -0.78 23.40
CA PRO A 6 25.90 0.47 22.66
C PRO A 6 25.60 0.13 21.20
N LEU A 7 24.36 0.38 20.77
CA LEU A 7 24.00 0.34 19.37
C LEU A 7 24.83 1.43 18.69
N HIS A 8 25.85 1.04 17.92
CA HIS A 8 26.55 1.95 17.03
C HIS A 8 25.57 2.37 15.93
N LEU A 9 24.79 3.42 16.23
CA LEU A 9 23.78 4.02 15.36
C LEU A 9 24.28 4.24 13.91
N PRO A 10 25.54 4.64 13.66
CA PRO A 10 26.04 4.84 12.29
C PRO A 10 26.21 3.56 11.46
N GLN A 11 26.31 2.38 12.08
CA GLN A 11 26.49 1.10 11.39
C GLN A 11 25.16 0.40 11.04
N ILE A 12 24.05 0.90 11.58
CA ILE A 12 22.72 0.35 11.27
C ILE A 12 22.36 0.84 9.85
N SER A 13 22.06 -0.10 8.95
CA SER A 13 21.88 0.16 7.51
C SER A 13 21.08 1.44 7.22
N TYR A 14 19.93 1.64 7.90
CA TYR A 14 19.02 2.76 7.68
C TYR A 14 19.62 4.16 7.96
N TYR A 15 20.65 4.27 8.81
CA TYR A 15 21.27 5.55 9.18
C TYR A 15 22.51 5.89 8.34
N GLN A 16 22.92 5.01 7.43
CA GLN A 16 24.06 5.29 6.57
C GLN A 16 23.68 6.32 5.51
N VAL A 17 24.50 7.37 5.36
CA VAL A 17 24.32 8.40 4.32
C VAL A 17 24.32 7.77 2.92
N SER A 18 25.06 6.66 2.72
CA SER A 18 25.03 5.87 1.48
C SER A 18 23.64 5.32 1.16
N MET A 19 22.85 4.89 2.16
CA MET A 19 21.46 4.47 1.97
C MET A 19 20.57 5.63 1.56
N THR A 20 20.78 6.82 2.15
CA THR A 20 20.05 8.04 1.77
C THR A 20 20.36 8.44 0.32
N VAL A 21 21.63 8.43 -0.08
CA VAL A 21 22.05 8.72 -1.47
C VAL A 21 21.48 7.68 -2.44
N TYR A 22 21.53 6.40 -2.07
CA TYR A 22 20.91 5.33 -2.85
C TYR A 22 19.40 5.55 -3.01
N ALA A 23 18.69 5.85 -1.92
CA ALA A 23 17.26 6.13 -1.96
C ALA A 23 16.93 7.32 -2.86
N PHE A 24 17.69 8.42 -2.76
CA PHE A 24 17.52 9.57 -3.66
C PHE A 24 17.80 9.21 -5.11
N ALA A 25 18.85 8.43 -5.40
CA ALA A 25 19.17 7.98 -6.75
C ALA A 25 18.04 7.12 -7.35
N VAL A 26 17.46 6.22 -6.56
CA VAL A 26 16.32 5.39 -6.97
C VAL A 26 15.08 6.26 -7.24
N VAL A 27 14.77 7.20 -6.34
CA VAL A 27 13.63 8.13 -6.50
C VAL A 27 13.81 9.00 -7.74
N LEU A 28 15.01 9.56 -7.96
CA LEU A 28 15.35 10.32 -9.16
C LEU A 28 15.23 9.47 -10.42
N GLY A 29 15.72 8.23 -10.40
CA GLY A 29 15.61 7.29 -11.52
C GLY A 29 14.15 7.03 -11.91
N ILE A 30 13.30 6.72 -10.92
CA ILE A 30 11.86 6.53 -11.13
C ILE A 30 11.20 7.81 -11.65
N ALA A 31 11.56 8.98 -11.10
CA ALA A 31 11.03 10.27 -11.52
C ALA A 31 11.40 10.61 -12.98
N VAL A 32 12.64 10.37 -13.39
CA VAL A 32 13.11 10.59 -14.77
C VAL A 32 12.40 9.66 -15.74
N VAL A 33 12.22 8.39 -15.39
CA VAL A 33 11.47 7.42 -16.21
C VAL A 33 10.00 7.88 -16.34
N GLY A 34 9.36 8.27 -15.23
CA GLY A 34 8.01 8.79 -15.24
C GLY A 34 7.86 10.05 -16.11
N TYR A 35 8.79 11.00 -15.99
CA TYR A 35 8.80 12.24 -16.77
C TYR A 35 8.95 11.98 -18.27
N ARG A 36 9.86 11.09 -18.67
CA ARG A 36 10.00 10.67 -20.07
C ARG A 36 8.73 10.01 -20.60
N GLN A 37 8.08 9.20 -19.77
CA GLN A 37 6.85 8.51 -20.18
C GLN A 37 5.66 9.46 -20.36
N ILE A 38 5.60 10.55 -19.59
CA ILE A 38 4.60 11.62 -19.71
C ILE A 38 4.84 12.44 -20.99
N ILE A 39 6.08 12.88 -21.26
CA ILE A 39 6.38 13.69 -22.47
C ILE A 39 6.09 12.92 -23.75
N HIS A 40 6.40 11.62 -23.78
CA HIS A 40 6.18 10.80 -24.97
C HIS A 40 4.73 10.27 -25.11
N ASN A 41 3.78 10.79 -24.31
CA ASN A 41 2.36 10.38 -24.34
C ASN A 41 2.19 8.85 -24.33
N GLY A 42 3.01 8.16 -23.53
CA GLY A 42 2.98 6.70 -23.48
C GLY A 42 1.61 6.21 -23.01
N LYS A 43 0.97 5.31 -23.78
CA LYS A 43 -0.31 4.65 -23.43
C LYS A 43 -0.31 4.04 -22.02
N THR A 44 0.88 3.74 -21.49
CA THR A 44 1.15 3.19 -20.16
C THR A 44 0.90 4.18 -19.02
N VAL A 45 0.97 5.51 -19.23
CA VAL A 45 0.73 6.52 -18.16
C VAL A 45 -0.70 6.42 -17.61
N ALA A 46 -1.69 6.26 -18.49
CA ALA A 46 -3.09 6.10 -18.10
C ALA A 46 -3.31 4.81 -17.27
N VAL A 47 -2.64 3.72 -17.65
CA VAL A 47 -2.70 2.43 -16.95
C VAL A 47 -2.08 2.55 -15.56
N ILE A 48 -0.90 3.17 -15.44
CA ILE A 48 -0.23 3.40 -14.16
C ILE A 48 -1.08 4.29 -13.23
N HIS A 49 -1.68 5.37 -13.76
CA HIS A 49 -2.54 6.25 -12.97
C HIS A 49 -3.80 5.53 -12.47
N TRP A 50 -4.37 4.64 -13.29
CA TRP A 50 -5.47 3.78 -12.90
C TRP A 50 -5.06 2.81 -11.78
N PHE A 51 -3.90 2.14 -11.92
CA PHE A 51 -3.36 1.27 -10.87
C PHE A 51 -3.07 2.04 -9.58
N ALA A 52 -2.51 3.24 -9.65
CA ALA A 52 -2.22 4.07 -8.47
C ALA A 52 -3.51 4.45 -7.72
N THR A 53 -4.55 4.84 -8.45
CA THR A 53 -5.87 5.14 -7.84
C THR A 53 -6.49 3.89 -7.22
N TYR A 54 -6.37 2.74 -7.88
CA TYR A 54 -6.89 1.48 -7.35
C TYR A 54 -6.12 1.01 -6.11
N ALA A 55 -4.79 1.09 -6.13
CA ALA A 55 -3.92 0.77 -5.01
C ALA A 55 -4.19 1.70 -3.81
N TYR A 56 -4.38 2.99 -4.04
CA TYR A 56 -4.74 3.95 -2.98
C TYR A 56 -6.07 3.58 -2.30
N ARG A 57 -7.10 3.23 -3.09
CA ARG A 57 -8.40 2.81 -2.56
C ARG A 57 -8.33 1.47 -1.81
N ALA A 58 -7.53 0.53 -2.31
CA ALA A 58 -7.28 -0.75 -1.64
C ALA A 58 -6.52 -0.56 -0.32
N PHE A 59 -5.53 0.34 -0.29
CA PHE A 59 -4.80 0.69 0.92
C PHE A 59 -5.70 1.34 1.97
N LEU A 60 -6.57 2.28 1.58
CA LEU A 60 -7.52 2.89 2.51
C LEU A 60 -8.47 1.84 3.11
N SER A 61 -8.96 0.92 2.28
CA SER A 61 -9.75 -0.22 2.75
C SER A 61 -8.96 -1.14 3.68
N HIS A 62 -7.66 -1.33 3.42
CA HIS A 62 -6.77 -2.11 4.26
C HIS A 62 -6.60 -1.52 5.64
N VAL A 63 -6.31 -0.22 5.76
CA VAL A 63 -6.21 0.45 7.06
C VAL A 63 -7.53 0.36 7.84
N PHE A 64 -8.67 0.53 7.16
CA PHE A 64 -10.00 0.40 7.76
C PHE A 64 -10.26 -1.01 8.31
N TRP A 65 -10.05 -2.04 7.49
CA TRP A 65 -10.25 -3.43 7.90
C TRP A 65 -9.23 -3.89 8.93
N LEU A 66 -8.01 -3.35 8.90
CA LEU A 66 -7.00 -3.64 9.91
C LEU A 66 -7.54 -3.22 11.28
N GLN A 67 -8.10 -2.02 11.39
CA GLN A 67 -8.63 -1.51 12.65
C GLN A 67 -9.84 -2.34 13.15
N LEU A 68 -10.76 -2.70 12.24
CA LEU A 68 -11.93 -3.52 12.56
C LEU A 68 -11.56 -4.95 12.96
N ILE A 69 -10.69 -5.62 12.20
CA ILE A 69 -10.23 -6.99 12.48
C ILE A 69 -9.40 -6.98 13.77
N TRP A 70 -8.56 -5.96 13.96
CA TRP A 70 -7.83 -5.80 15.20
C TRP A 70 -8.78 -5.72 16.39
N LEU A 71 -9.82 -4.88 16.33
CA LEU A 71 -10.83 -4.79 17.39
C LEU A 71 -11.60 -6.10 17.60
N ALA A 72 -12.02 -6.77 16.52
CA ALA A 72 -12.74 -8.04 16.57
C ALA A 72 -11.92 -9.18 17.19
N LEU A 73 -10.60 -9.17 17.03
CA LEU A 73 -9.68 -10.17 17.58
C LEU A 73 -9.08 -9.74 18.94
N ALA A 74 -9.65 -8.75 19.62
CA ALA A 74 -9.13 -8.24 20.89
C ALA A 74 -9.09 -9.30 22.02
N GLY A 75 -9.92 -10.34 21.95
CA GLY A 75 -9.94 -11.44 22.92
C GLY A 75 -8.88 -12.53 22.70
N LEU A 76 -8.07 -12.45 21.64
CA LEU A 76 -7.04 -13.43 21.35
C LEU A 76 -5.67 -13.01 21.92
N PRO A 77 -4.80 -13.98 22.26
CA PRO A 77 -3.40 -13.69 22.59
C PRO A 77 -2.71 -12.97 21.42
N LEU A 78 -1.77 -12.07 21.75
CA LEU A 78 -1.11 -11.15 20.82
C LEU A 78 -0.53 -11.85 19.58
N THR A 79 0.07 -13.03 19.76
CA THR A 79 0.61 -13.86 18.67
C THR A 79 -0.48 -14.34 17.72
N GLY A 80 -1.61 -14.83 18.22
CA GLY A 80 -2.76 -15.23 17.39
C GLY A 80 -3.37 -14.04 16.64
N ARG A 81 -3.46 -12.88 17.31
CA ARG A 81 -3.98 -11.64 16.72
C ARG A 81 -3.13 -11.15 15.55
N LEU A 82 -1.80 -11.21 15.66
CA LEU A 82 -0.87 -10.83 14.58
C LEU A 82 -0.90 -11.80 13.39
N VAL A 83 -0.93 -13.10 13.67
CA VAL A 83 -0.93 -14.14 12.62
C VAL A 83 -2.23 -14.13 11.84
N LEU A 84 -3.37 -13.87 12.49
CA LEU A 84 -4.68 -13.85 11.85
C LEU A 84 -5.00 -12.50 11.19
N SER A 85 -4.57 -11.37 11.77
CA SER A 85 -4.85 -10.07 11.18
C SER A 85 -4.23 -9.92 9.79
N TRP A 86 -3.01 -10.43 9.58
CA TRP A 86 -2.31 -10.29 8.31
C TRP A 86 -3.09 -10.85 7.10
N PRO A 87 -3.45 -12.15 7.04
CA PRO A 87 -4.17 -12.69 5.89
C PRO A 87 -5.62 -12.19 5.80
N LEU A 88 -6.29 -11.97 6.95
CA LEU A 88 -7.68 -11.50 6.97
C LEU A 88 -7.78 -10.08 6.43
N THR A 89 -6.91 -9.17 6.88
CA THR A 89 -6.93 -7.80 6.38
C THR A 89 -6.61 -7.78 4.89
N TRP A 90 -5.67 -8.59 4.41
CA TRP A 90 -5.41 -8.73 2.98
C TRP A 90 -6.65 -9.18 2.19
N GLY A 91 -7.25 -10.32 2.57
CA GLY A 91 -8.39 -10.88 1.85
C GLY A 91 -9.60 -9.94 1.80
N VAL A 92 -9.93 -9.32 2.94
CA VAL A 92 -11.09 -8.43 3.04
C VAL A 92 -10.84 -7.11 2.28
N SER A 93 -9.60 -6.61 2.23
CA SER A 93 -9.25 -5.41 1.46
C SER A 93 -9.43 -5.62 -0.04
N PHE A 94 -8.95 -6.75 -0.57
CA PHE A 94 -9.12 -7.09 -1.98
C PHE A 94 -10.59 -7.32 -2.33
N ALA A 95 -11.32 -8.04 -1.47
CA ALA A 95 -12.76 -8.27 -1.65
C ALA A 95 -13.55 -6.96 -1.68
N THR A 96 -13.24 -6.02 -0.78
CA THR A 96 -13.94 -4.72 -0.69
C THR A 96 -13.62 -3.82 -1.88
N ALA A 97 -12.34 -3.75 -2.30
CA ALA A 97 -11.95 -2.99 -3.48
C ALA A 97 -12.61 -3.52 -4.76
N TYR A 98 -12.74 -4.84 -4.88
CA TYR A 98 -13.48 -5.48 -5.97
C TYR A 98 -14.98 -5.18 -5.92
N LEU A 99 -15.61 -5.27 -4.75
CA LEU A 99 -17.03 -4.95 -4.57
C LEU A 99 -17.33 -3.51 -4.96
N PHE A 100 -16.52 -2.55 -4.51
CA PHE A 100 -16.68 -1.13 -4.85
C PHE A 100 -16.52 -0.86 -6.34
N HIS A 101 -15.58 -1.54 -7.01
CA HIS A 101 -15.43 -1.43 -8.45
C HIS A 101 -16.66 -1.97 -9.20
N ARG A 102 -17.22 -3.10 -8.73
CA ARG A 102 -18.43 -3.71 -9.29
C ARG A 102 -19.67 -2.83 -9.07
N LEU A 103 -19.83 -2.28 -7.87
CA LEU A 103 -20.92 -1.36 -7.53
C LEU A 103 -20.87 -0.10 -8.40
N TRP A 104 -19.69 0.53 -8.51
CA TRP A 104 -19.51 1.72 -9.33
C TRP A 104 -19.81 1.47 -10.81
N SER A 105 -19.43 0.29 -11.31
CA SER A 105 -19.73 -0.14 -12.68
C SER A 105 -21.21 -0.45 -12.90
N ALA A 106 -21.93 -0.89 -11.86
CA ALA A 106 -23.38 -1.06 -11.90
C ALA A 106 -24.12 0.28 -11.87
N VAL A 107 -23.70 1.20 -11.00
CA VAL A 107 -24.26 2.57 -10.91
C VAL A 107 -24.09 3.33 -12.22
N LYS A 108 -22.89 3.31 -12.82
CA LYS A 108 -22.67 3.92 -14.14
C LYS A 108 -23.60 3.34 -15.23
N ARG A 109 -23.87 2.04 -15.18
CA ARG A 109 -24.78 1.38 -16.14
C ARG A 109 -26.24 1.78 -15.93
N GLN A 110 -26.65 2.04 -14.70
CA GLN A 110 -27.99 2.52 -14.38
C GLN A 110 -28.16 3.99 -14.81
N ILE A 111 -27.17 4.85 -14.54
CA ILE A 111 -27.20 6.27 -14.94
C ILE A 111 -27.20 6.44 -16.46
N LYS A 112 -26.53 5.57 -17.22
CA LYS A 112 -26.49 5.67 -18.70
C LYS A 112 -27.75 5.10 -19.39
N LYS A 113 -28.65 4.46 -18.63
CA LYS A 113 -29.89 3.84 -19.11
C LYS A 113 -31.14 4.66 -18.83
N GLY A 114 -31.07 5.66 -17.95
CA GLY A 114 -32.13 6.66 -17.71
C GLY A 114 -31.83 7.93 -18.49
#